data_AF-A0A220IKN5-F1
#
_entry.id   AF-A0A220IKN5-F1
#
_cell.length_a   1.000
_cell.length_b   1.000
_cell.length_c   1.000
_cell.angle_alpha   90.00
_cell.angle_beta   90.00
_cell.angle_gamma   90.00
#
_symmetry.space_group_name_H-M   'P 1'
#
loop_
_entity.id
_entity.type
_entity.pdbx_description
1 polymer ?
#
loop_
_entity_poly.entity_id
_entity_poly.type
_entity_poly.pdbx_seq_one_letter_code
_entity_poly.pdbx_strand_id
1 'polypeptide(L)' 'LRAKLAKGMGHNYYGEPAWPNDLLYIFPVVILGTIACNVGLAVLEPSMIGEPADPFATPLEILPEWY' A
#
# COMPACT_ATOMS: atom_id res chain seq x y z
N LEU A 1 -31.05 8.35 -9.86
CA LEU A 1 -29.99 7.75 -10.69
C LEU A 1 -29.68 8.57 -11.95
N ARG A 2 -30.62 8.77 -12.89
CA ARG A 2 -30.39 9.50 -14.17
C ARG A 2 -29.71 10.88 -14.02
N ALA A 3 -30.15 11.70 -13.06
CA ALA A 3 -29.53 13.01 -12.80
C ALA A 3 -28.08 12.94 -12.29
N LYS A 4 -27.69 11.85 -11.59
CA LYS A 4 -26.30 11.63 -11.16
C LYS A 4 -25.44 11.16 -12.33
N LEU A 5 -25.97 10.26 -13.16
CA LEU A 5 -25.28 9.76 -14.35
C LEU A 5 -24.99 10.86 -15.36
N ALA A 6 -25.91 11.81 -15.54
CA ALA A 6 -25.69 13.00 -16.38
C ALA A 6 -24.49 13.87 -15.93
N LYS A 7 -24.01 13.67 -14.70
CA LYS A 7 -22.85 14.35 -14.10
C LYS A 7 -21.65 13.41 -13.89
N GLY A 8 -21.64 12.22 -14.52
CA GLY A 8 -20.58 11.23 -14.34
C GLY A 8 -20.53 10.57 -12.95
N MET A 9 -21.64 10.58 -12.20
CA MET A 9 -21.75 10.02 -10.85
C MET A 9 -22.81 8.92 -10.77
N GLY A 10 -22.84 8.20 -9.64
CA GLY A 10 -23.89 7.22 -9.34
C GLY A 10 -23.61 5.83 -9.93
N HIS A 11 -22.37 5.57 -10.34
CA HIS A 11 -21.92 4.25 -10.79
C HIS A 11 -21.84 3.21 -9.67
N ASN A 12 -22.00 3.63 -8.41
CA ASN A 12 -22.12 2.76 -7.24
C ASN A 12 -23.56 2.29 -6.94
N TYR A 13 -24.56 2.69 -7.75
CA TYR A 13 -25.96 2.27 -7.57
C TYR A 13 -26.30 0.94 -8.27
N TYR A 14 -25.35 0.37 -8.99
CA TYR A 14 -25.47 -0.91 -9.69
C TYR A 14 -24.14 -1.66 -9.59
N GLY A 15 -24.17 -2.98 -9.81
CA GLY A 15 -23.04 -3.87 -9.58
C GLY A 15 -23.28 -4.77 -8.37
N GLU A 16 -22.21 -5.31 -7.81
CA GLU A 16 -22.26 -6.16 -6.63
C GLU A 16 -22.49 -5.32 -5.35
N PRO A 17 -23.26 -5.82 -4.36
CA PRO A 17 -23.36 -5.15 -3.07
C PRO A 17 -21.98 -5.02 -2.40
N ALA A 18 -21.55 -3.78 -2.15
CA ALA A 18 -20.27 -3.52 -1.47
C ALA A 18 -20.21 -4.19 -0.09
N TRP A 19 -21.34 -4.21 0.63
CA TRP A 19 -21.47 -4.96 1.88
C TRP A 19 -22.43 -6.14 1.71
N PRO A 20 -22.11 -7.34 2.25
CA PRO A 20 -20.86 -7.69 2.93
C PRO A 20 -19.75 -8.09 1.95
N ASN A 21 -20.07 -8.31 0.68
CA ASN A 21 -19.24 -9.08 -0.24
C ASN A 21 -17.83 -8.53 -0.37
N ASP A 22 -17.69 -7.26 -0.74
CA ASP A 22 -16.38 -6.66 -0.94
C ASP A 22 -15.78 -6.19 0.39
N LEU A 23 -16.51 -5.37 1.14
CA LEU A 23 -16.02 -4.71 2.35
C LEU A 23 -15.73 -5.67 3.52
N LEU A 24 -16.53 -6.72 3.70
CA LEU A 24 -16.34 -7.65 4.82
C LEU A 24 -15.53 -8.89 4.39
N TYR A 25 -15.74 -9.42 3.19
CA TYR A 25 -15.09 -10.67 2.81
C TYR A 25 -13.82 -10.48 1.98
N ILE A 26 -13.79 -9.56 1.03
CA ILE A 26 -12.63 -9.38 0.15
C ILE A 26 -11.59 -8.41 0.75
N PHE A 27 -12.02 -7.30 1.33
CA PHE A 27 -11.12 -6.28 1.87
C PHE A 27 -10.16 -6.85 2.94
N PRO A 28 -10.61 -7.67 3.92
CA PRO A 28 -9.68 -8.28 4.87
C PRO A 28 -8.67 -9.22 4.21
N VAL A 29 -9.04 -9.93 3.15
CA VAL A 29 -8.10 -10.80 2.41
C VAL A 29 -6.99 -9.97 1.77
N VAL A 30 -7.33 -8.84 1.15
CA VAL A 30 -6.34 -7.92 0.56
C VAL A 30 -5.43 -7.32 1.63
N ILE A 31 -6.01 -6.89 2.77
CA ILE A 31 -5.25 -6.32 3.89
C ILE A 31 -4.27 -7.35 4.44
N LEU A 32 -4.75 -8.55 4.78
CA LEU A 32 -3.92 -9.60 5.35
C LEU A 32 -2.87 -10.12 4.36
N GLY A 33 -3.22 -10.23 3.08
CA GLY A 33 -2.27 -10.59 2.03
C GLY A 33 -1.14 -9.57 1.88
N THR A 34 -1.47 -8.28 1.90
CA THR A 34 -0.48 -7.19 1.82
C THR A 34 0.45 -7.20 3.04
N ILE A 35 -0.12 -7.35 4.25
CA ILE A 35 0.67 -7.46 5.48
C ILE A 35 1.58 -8.70 5.43
N ALA A 36 1.07 -9.84 4.98
CA ALA A 36 1.84 -11.06 4.86
C ALA A 36 3.02 -10.91 3.90
N CYS A 37 2.84 -10.25 2.75
CA CYS A 37 3.93 -9.94 1.82
C CYS A 37 5.00 -9.04 2.46
N ASN A 38 4.58 -7.94 3.11
CA ASN A 38 5.53 -7.02 3.75
C ASN A 38 6.31 -7.70 4.90
N VAL A 39 5.63 -8.49 5.73
CA VAL A 39 6.27 -9.27 6.80
C VAL A 39 7.18 -10.33 6.21
N GLY A 40 6.76 -11.01 5.13
CA GLY A 40 7.58 -11.98 4.43
C GLY A 40 8.88 -11.37 3.92
N LEU A 41 8.82 -10.20 3.28
CA LEU A 41 10.01 -9.47 2.85
C LEU A 41 10.89 -9.07 4.03
N ALA A 42 10.32 -8.52 5.09
CA ALA A 42 11.07 -8.11 6.28
C ALA A 42 11.80 -9.28 6.98
N VAL A 43 11.26 -10.50 6.89
CA VAL A 43 11.88 -11.71 7.45
C VAL A 43 12.93 -12.29 6.51
N LEU A 44 12.68 -12.31 5.21
CA LEU A 44 13.58 -12.91 4.23
C LEU A 44 14.79 -12.01 3.92
N GLU A 45 14.61 -10.69 3.97
CA GLU A 45 15.65 -9.70 3.72
C GLU A 45 15.61 -8.62 4.82
N PRO A 46 16.22 -8.89 5.99
CA PRO A 46 16.26 -7.94 7.09
C PRO A 46 17.14 -6.74 6.74
N SER A 47 16.68 -5.53 7.09
CA SER A 47 17.43 -4.30 6.83
C SER A 47 18.76 -4.25 7.61
N MET A 48 19.81 -3.78 6.93
CA MET A 48 21.11 -3.54 7.55
C MET A 48 21.09 -2.27 8.40
N ILE A 49 21.81 -2.29 9.51
CA ILE A 49 22.09 -1.08 10.31
C ILE A 49 23.39 -0.48 9.78
N GLY A 50 23.34 0.79 9.36
CA GLY A 50 24.50 1.52 8.86
C GLY A 50 25.50 1.90 9.95
N GLU A 51 26.59 2.53 9.53
CA GLU A 51 27.63 3.04 10.43
C GLU A 51 27.19 4.35 11.12
N PRO A 52 27.78 4.72 12.28
CA PRO A 52 27.53 6.01 12.91
C PRO A 52 27.86 7.19 11.99
N ALA A 53 27.08 8.27 12.10
CA ALA A 53 27.32 9.46 11.30
C ALA A 53 28.63 10.17 11.71
N ASP A 54 29.45 10.52 10.71
CA ASP A 54 30.64 11.36 10.88
C ASP A 54 30.48 12.65 10.06
N PRO A 55 30.35 13.83 10.72
CA PRO A 55 30.24 15.11 10.03
C PRO A 55 31.45 15.49 9.18
N PHE A 56 32.61 14.85 9.38
CA PHE A 56 33.86 15.15 8.71
C PHE A 56 34.29 14.08 7.69
N ALA A 57 33.55 12.98 7.55
CA ALA A 57 33.82 11.93 6.57
C ALA A 57 32.62 11.72 5.63
N THR A 58 32.69 12.28 4.43
CA THR A 58 31.66 12.11 3.39
C THR A 58 31.74 10.70 2.78
N PRO A 59 30.63 9.93 2.74
CA PRO A 59 30.63 8.61 2.11
C PRO A 59 30.78 8.72 0.58
N LEU A 60 31.24 7.65 -0.05
CA LEU A 60 31.41 7.60 -1.51
C LEU A 60 30.08 7.64 -2.26
N GLU A 61 29.02 7.09 -1.68
CA GLU A 61 27.68 7.02 -2.25
C GLU A 61 26.68 7.77 -1.35
N ILE A 62 26.00 8.76 -1.91
CA ILE A 62 24.90 9.50 -1.29
C ILE A 62 23.74 9.50 -2.28
N LEU A 63 22.75 8.63 -2.04
CA LEU A 63 21.56 8.50 -2.85
C LEU A 63 20.32 8.62 -1.95
N PRO A 64 19.24 9.29 -2.43
CA PRO A 64 17.97 9.30 -1.72
C PRO A 64 17.28 7.94 -1.80
N GLU A 65 16.11 7.83 -1.16
CA GLU A 65 15.17 6.75 -1.46
C GLU A 65 14.68 6.83 -2.92
N TRP A 66 14.07 5.76 -3.41
CA TRP A 66 13.83 5.55 -4.84
C TRP A 66 12.66 6.34 -5.45
N TYR A 67 11.76 6.89 -4.63
CA TYR A 67 10.57 7.65 -5.06
C TYR A 67 10.78 9.17 -4.95
#